data_AF-A0A0C3S7X4-F1
#
_entry.id   AF-A0A0C3S7X4-F1
#
_cell.length_a   1.000
_cell.length_b   1.000
_cell.length_c   1.000
_cell.angle_alpha   90.00
_cell.angle_beta   90.00
_cell.angle_gamma   90.00
#
_symmetry.space_group_name_H-M   'P 1'
#
loop_
_entity.id
_entity.type
_entity.pdbx_description
1 polymer ?
#
loop_
_entity_poly.entity_id
_entity_poly.type
_entity_poly.pdbx_seq_one_letter_code
_entity_poly.pdbx_strand_id
1 'polypeptide(L)'
;MFGFKLVSLAGLFLATSLSLAPSVVLASDLRAMYDSLESRYARAHSLGNSYQFDPRDGWQSVNITNLQYKYSRDDDDDDPDEEIHDTLEKRAGKKTTTKSKAKTTSKSKPKKNKTSNSQATSATSKVSKVTSSFKKVVDTLKGIGKPEPVTITWYTGHDLENPSCWSKSVWAPTDASFACALTLDGWLTKPQCFKFLELCNTSKKCVFVRVVDSCAGCAKGSKHVDLTQAAFKELADLDTGLLTVQMRQATDPDGWLENLWGPKS
;
A
#
# COMPACT_ATOMS: atom_id res chain seq x y z
N MET A 1 84.75 26.31 -44.09
CA MET A 1 83.51 26.09 -44.87
C MET A 1 82.94 24.72 -44.51
N PHE A 2 82.00 24.67 -43.56
CA PHE A 2 81.16 23.50 -43.29
C PHE A 2 79.79 24.03 -42.87
N GLY A 3 78.84 23.99 -43.79
CA GLY A 3 77.46 24.42 -43.56
C GLY A 3 76.59 23.21 -43.24
N PHE A 4 76.07 23.15 -42.01
CA PHE A 4 75.12 22.16 -41.53
C PHE A 4 73.73 22.41 -42.12
N LYS A 5 73.07 21.36 -42.61
CA LYS A 5 71.63 21.33 -42.91
C LYS A 5 70.86 21.13 -41.61
N LEU A 6 69.87 22.00 -41.33
CA LEU A 6 68.88 21.78 -40.28
C LEU A 6 67.55 21.42 -40.94
N VAL A 7 67.03 20.27 -40.51
CA VAL A 7 65.87 19.55 -41.04
C VAL A 7 64.58 20.14 -40.45
N SER A 8 63.57 20.29 -41.32
CA SER A 8 62.21 20.75 -41.01
C SER A 8 61.46 19.75 -40.13
N LEU A 9 60.89 20.23 -39.02
CA LEU A 9 60.05 19.45 -38.10
C LEU A 9 58.62 20.01 -38.16
N ALA A 10 57.82 19.50 -39.09
CA ALA A 10 56.37 19.71 -39.10
C ALA A 10 55.71 18.58 -38.31
N GLY A 11 55.47 18.82 -37.02
CA GLY A 11 54.75 17.91 -36.13
C GLY A 11 53.23 17.99 -36.37
N LEU A 12 52.67 16.89 -36.87
CA LEU A 12 51.25 16.69 -37.14
C LEU A 12 50.50 16.39 -35.83
N PHE A 13 49.82 17.38 -35.26
CA PHE A 13 48.90 17.17 -34.13
C PHE A 13 47.52 16.74 -34.64
N LEU A 14 47.26 15.43 -34.75
CA LEU A 14 45.90 14.89 -34.85
C LEU A 14 45.28 14.87 -33.44
N ALA A 15 44.45 15.86 -33.13
CA ALA A 15 43.55 15.82 -31.99
C ALA A 15 42.33 14.97 -32.33
N THR A 16 42.26 13.74 -31.81
CA THR A 16 41.06 12.91 -31.84
C THR A 16 40.10 13.36 -30.74
N SER A 17 39.17 14.25 -31.09
CA SER A 17 38.03 14.60 -30.24
C SER A 17 37.01 13.46 -30.21
N LEU A 18 37.16 12.56 -29.24
CA LEU A 18 36.16 11.54 -28.93
C LEU A 18 34.95 12.23 -28.29
N SER A 19 33.99 12.63 -29.13
CA SER A 19 32.72 13.22 -28.71
C SER A 19 31.86 12.13 -28.07
N LEU A 20 31.70 12.19 -26.73
CA LEU A 20 30.62 11.50 -26.05
C LEU A 20 29.30 12.12 -26.52
N ALA A 21 28.63 11.48 -27.48
CA ALA A 21 27.27 11.84 -27.84
C ALA A 21 26.36 11.58 -26.62
N PRO A 22 25.58 12.57 -26.15
CA PRO A 22 24.58 12.32 -25.12
C PRO A 22 23.58 11.30 -25.66
N SER A 23 23.33 10.24 -24.90
CA SER A 23 22.31 9.25 -25.23
C SER A 23 20.95 9.94 -25.24
N VAL A 24 20.42 10.22 -26.43
CA VAL A 24 19.10 10.81 -26.59
C VAL A 24 18.08 9.71 -26.29
N VAL A 25 17.48 9.75 -25.11
CA VAL A 25 16.39 8.83 -24.74
C VAL A 25 15.14 9.26 -25.53
N LEU A 26 14.53 8.32 -26.25
CA LEU A 26 13.33 8.60 -27.04
C LEU A 26 12.08 8.65 -26.13
N ALA A 27 11.08 9.45 -26.51
CA ALA A 27 9.83 9.58 -25.75
C ALA A 27 9.06 8.26 -25.59
N SER A 28 9.18 7.34 -26.56
CA SER A 28 8.62 5.98 -26.49
C SER A 28 9.23 5.16 -25.35
N ASP A 29 10.52 5.34 -25.10
CA ASP A 29 11.24 4.61 -24.05
C ASP A 29 10.80 5.12 -22.67
N LEU A 30 10.59 6.43 -22.52
CA LEU A 30 10.05 7.03 -21.30
C LEU A 30 8.64 6.52 -20.99
N ARG A 31 7.76 6.43 -22.00
CA ARG A 31 6.41 5.90 -21.81
C ARG A 31 6.43 4.43 -21.43
N ALA A 32 7.26 3.61 -22.10
CA ALA A 32 7.40 2.20 -21.76
C ALA A 32 7.94 1.99 -20.33
N MET A 33 8.87 2.84 -19.87
CA MET A 33 9.35 2.82 -18.49
C MET A 33 8.26 3.22 -17.49
N TYR A 34 7.46 4.24 -17.82
CA TYR A 34 6.34 4.70 -17.00
C TYR A 34 5.26 3.63 -16.84
N ASP A 35 4.80 3.04 -17.95
CA ASP A 35 3.80 1.96 -17.95
C ASP A 35 4.33 0.72 -17.17
N SER A 36 5.63 0.45 -17.28
CA SER A 36 6.29 -0.61 -16.51
C SER A 36 6.39 -0.29 -15.01
N LEU A 37 6.50 0.97 -14.60
CA LEU A 37 6.45 1.37 -13.20
C LEU A 37 5.02 1.29 -12.66
N GLU A 38 4.05 1.80 -13.42
CA GLU A 38 2.65 1.80 -13.04
C GLU A 38 2.12 0.37 -12.85
N SER A 39 2.41 -0.53 -13.79
CA SER A 39 2.03 -1.95 -13.65
C SER A 39 2.64 -2.65 -12.44
N ARG A 40 3.79 -2.18 -11.92
CA ARG A 40 4.43 -2.72 -10.72
C ARG A 40 3.83 -2.19 -9.41
N TYR A 41 3.38 -0.94 -9.40
CA TYR A 41 2.98 -0.25 -8.19
C TYR A 41 1.47 -0.07 -8.03
N ALA A 42 0.71 -0.11 -9.12
CA ALA A 42 -0.75 -0.03 -9.12
C ALA A 42 -1.42 -1.40 -8.99
N ARG A 43 -0.70 -2.43 -8.53
CA ARG A 43 -1.17 -3.81 -8.39
C ARG A 43 -0.68 -4.45 -7.11
N ALA A 44 -1.45 -5.39 -6.60
CA ALA A 44 -1.06 -6.16 -5.43
C ALA A 44 0.20 -7.00 -5.70
N HIS A 45 1.12 -7.00 -4.74
CA HIS A 45 2.31 -7.85 -4.73
C HIS A 45 2.23 -8.94 -3.66
N SER A 46 3.16 -9.88 -3.76
CA SER A 46 3.30 -11.03 -2.85
C SER A 46 4.62 -10.97 -2.09
N LEU A 47 4.60 -11.35 -0.81
CA LEU A 47 5.78 -11.49 0.04
C LEU A 47 6.57 -12.79 -0.24
N GLY A 48 6.08 -13.61 -1.18
CA GLY A 48 6.70 -14.87 -1.57
C GLY A 48 6.16 -16.08 -0.80
N ASN A 49 6.34 -17.27 -1.38
CA ASN A 49 5.75 -18.52 -0.86
C ASN A 49 6.34 -18.98 0.49
N SER A 50 7.51 -18.45 0.87
CA SER A 50 8.15 -18.75 2.15
C SER A 50 7.66 -17.85 3.29
N TYR A 51 6.89 -16.79 2.98
CA TYR A 51 6.36 -15.91 3.99
C TYR A 51 5.10 -16.52 4.60
N GLN A 52 5.17 -16.84 5.89
CA GLN A 52 4.06 -17.42 6.64
C GLN A 52 3.64 -16.44 7.74
N PHE A 53 2.38 -15.99 7.65
CA PHE A 53 1.77 -15.15 8.67
C PHE A 53 1.39 -15.97 9.91
N ASP A 54 1.58 -15.39 11.10
CA ASP A 54 1.13 -15.99 12.36
C ASP A 54 -0.35 -15.61 12.56
N PRO A 55 -1.26 -16.55 12.86
CA PRO A 55 -2.64 -16.23 13.20
C PRO A 55 -2.81 -15.22 14.34
N ARG A 56 -1.80 -15.08 15.21
CA ARG A 56 -1.77 -14.06 16.27
C ARG A 56 -1.52 -12.64 15.76
N ASP A 57 -1.15 -12.48 14.50
CA ASP A 57 -0.90 -11.17 13.89
C ASP A 57 -2.20 -10.37 13.71
N GLY A 58 -3.39 -11.00 13.82
CA GLY A 58 -4.68 -10.29 13.87
C GLY A 58 -5.47 -10.26 12.57
N TRP A 59 -5.34 -11.31 11.75
CA TRP A 59 -6.06 -11.46 10.48
C TRP A 59 -7.54 -11.75 10.69
N GLN A 60 -8.40 -10.75 10.56
CA GLN A 60 -9.86 -10.92 10.53
C GLN A 60 -10.46 -10.01 9.46
N SER A 61 -11.06 -10.61 8.44
CA SER A 61 -11.99 -9.92 7.54
C SER A 61 -13.34 -9.87 8.24
N VAL A 62 -13.81 -8.68 8.59
CA VAL A 62 -15.13 -8.51 9.20
C VAL A 62 -16.08 -8.09 8.08
N ASN A 63 -17.14 -8.87 7.85
CA ASN A 63 -18.19 -8.49 6.91
C ASN A 63 -19.05 -7.39 7.55
N ILE A 64 -19.28 -6.28 6.86
CA ILE A 64 -19.92 -5.10 7.46
C ILE A 64 -21.32 -4.92 6.91
N THR A 65 -22.29 -5.23 7.76
CA THR A 65 -23.64 -4.70 7.69
C THR A 65 -23.80 -3.41 8.53
N ASN A 66 -22.72 -2.69 8.85
CA ASN A 66 -22.75 -1.46 9.66
C ASN A 66 -21.74 -0.39 9.17
N LEU A 67 -21.90 0.07 7.92
CA LEU A 67 -21.22 1.27 7.41
C LEU A 67 -21.98 2.56 7.78
N GLN A 68 -23.10 2.46 8.53
CA GLN A 68 -23.91 3.63 8.89
C GLN A 68 -23.11 4.69 9.63
N TYR A 69 -22.16 4.31 10.50
CA TYR A 69 -21.38 5.30 11.24
C TYR A 69 -20.46 6.19 10.37
N LYS A 70 -20.12 5.78 9.13
CA LYS A 70 -19.28 6.56 8.22
C LYS A 70 -20.10 7.56 7.36
N TYR A 71 -21.39 7.28 7.15
CA TYR A 71 -22.28 8.08 6.29
C TYR A 71 -23.56 8.51 6.98
N SER A 72 -23.62 8.46 8.32
CA SER A 72 -24.57 9.23 9.10
C SER A 72 -24.22 10.70 8.88
N ARG A 73 -24.75 11.23 7.78
CA ARG A 73 -24.98 12.64 7.60
C ARG A 73 -26.03 12.94 8.67
N ASP A 74 -25.59 13.50 9.79
CA ASP A 74 -26.51 14.13 10.71
C ASP A 74 -27.16 15.26 9.90
N ASP A 75 -28.33 14.98 9.33
CA ASP A 75 -29.23 15.97 8.71
C ASP A 75 -29.85 16.81 9.85
N ASP A 76 -29.01 17.39 10.71
CA ASP A 76 -29.39 18.30 11.80
C ASP A 76 -29.16 19.77 11.39
N ASP A 77 -29.49 20.11 10.14
CA ASP A 77 -29.67 21.48 9.68
C ASP A 77 -31.17 21.71 9.34
N ASP A 78 -32.06 21.36 10.27
CA ASP A 78 -33.42 21.91 10.32
C ASP A 78 -33.51 22.84 11.52
N ASP A 79 -33.31 24.13 11.26
CA ASP A 79 -33.76 25.23 12.10
C ASP A 79 -35.30 25.18 12.16
N PRO A 80 -35.91 25.09 13.35
CA PRO A 80 -36.72 26.24 13.75
C PRO A 80 -36.70 26.54 15.26
N ASP A 81 -36.78 27.84 15.53
CA ASP A 81 -37.38 28.48 16.69
C ASP A 81 -38.41 27.59 17.44
N GLU A 82 -38.18 27.28 18.73
CA GLU A 82 -39.06 27.69 19.83
C GLU A 82 -38.61 27.16 21.19
N GLU A 83 -38.70 28.05 22.17
CA GLU A 83 -38.46 27.87 23.59
C GLU A 83 -39.60 27.08 24.29
N ILE A 84 -39.20 26.25 25.28
CA ILE A 84 -39.99 25.74 26.42
C ILE A 84 -40.94 24.56 26.14
N HIS A 85 -40.64 23.38 26.69
CA HIS A 85 -41.35 22.84 27.86
C HIS A 85 -40.66 21.59 28.45
N ASP A 86 -40.53 21.62 29.77
CA ASP A 86 -40.07 20.57 30.67
C ASP A 86 -41.07 19.40 30.71
N THR A 87 -40.61 18.15 30.58
CA THR A 87 -41.32 17.01 31.20
C THR A 87 -40.41 15.80 31.38
N LEU A 88 -40.00 15.65 32.63
CA LEU A 88 -39.62 14.39 33.26
C LEU A 88 -40.61 13.27 32.93
N GLU A 89 -40.12 12.09 32.50
CA GLU A 89 -40.69 10.83 32.99
C GLU A 89 -39.70 9.66 32.99
N LYS A 90 -39.59 9.05 34.17
CA LYS A 90 -38.92 7.77 34.46
C LYS A 90 -39.79 6.62 33.94
N ARG A 91 -39.19 5.56 33.40
CA ARG A 91 -39.68 4.20 33.67
C ARG A 91 -38.65 3.10 33.45
N ALA A 92 -38.78 2.09 34.29
CA ALA A 92 -37.86 1.02 34.62
C ALA A 92 -38.12 -0.29 33.85
N GLY A 93 -37.16 -1.22 33.99
CA GLY A 93 -37.32 -2.65 33.76
C GLY A 93 -36.74 -3.12 32.42
N LYS A 94 -36.07 -4.26 32.28
CA LYS A 94 -36.11 -5.49 33.08
C LYS A 94 -34.96 -6.40 32.65
N LYS A 95 -34.12 -6.83 33.61
CA LYS A 95 -33.21 -7.98 33.48
C LYS A 95 -34.03 -9.24 33.24
N THR A 96 -33.68 -10.03 32.23
CA THR A 96 -34.09 -11.44 32.17
C THR A 96 -32.88 -12.31 31.84
N THR A 97 -32.37 -12.94 32.89
CA THR A 97 -31.51 -14.12 32.87
C THR A 97 -32.35 -15.36 32.57
N THR A 98 -31.90 -16.21 31.65
CA THR A 98 -32.28 -17.64 31.62
C THR A 98 -31.08 -18.51 31.30
N LYS A 99 -30.78 -19.40 32.25
CA LYS A 99 -29.83 -20.52 32.20
C LYS A 99 -30.41 -21.72 31.44
N SER A 100 -29.53 -22.72 31.22
CA SER A 100 -29.75 -24.16 30.96
C SER A 100 -29.55 -24.53 29.47
N LYS A 101 -28.82 -25.58 29.06
CA LYS A 101 -28.59 -26.89 29.69
C LYS A 101 -27.41 -27.61 29.00
N ALA A 102 -26.66 -28.41 29.75
CA ALA A 102 -25.56 -29.27 29.28
C ALA A 102 -26.04 -30.62 28.72
N LYS A 103 -25.25 -31.27 27.81
CA LYS A 103 -24.89 -32.71 27.88
C LYS A 103 -23.87 -33.20 26.81
N THR A 104 -22.78 -33.82 27.31
CA THR A 104 -22.09 -35.09 26.89
C THR A 104 -21.65 -35.32 25.42
N THR A 105 -20.34 -35.29 25.11
CA THR A 105 -19.32 -36.39 25.07
C THR A 105 -19.44 -37.42 23.94
N SER A 106 -18.43 -37.45 23.05
CA SER A 106 -17.79 -38.69 22.56
C SER A 106 -16.47 -38.41 21.83
N LYS A 107 -15.39 -39.04 22.30
CA LYS A 107 -14.05 -39.12 21.70
C LYS A 107 -14.04 -40.12 20.53
N SER A 108 -13.29 -39.82 19.46
CA SER A 108 -12.49 -40.82 18.72
C SER A 108 -11.54 -40.20 17.68
N LYS A 109 -10.25 -40.51 17.85
CA LYS A 109 -9.14 -40.61 16.87
C LYS A 109 -8.41 -41.92 17.26
N PRO A 110 -7.45 -42.51 16.51
CA PRO A 110 -6.85 -42.13 15.22
C PRO A 110 -6.69 -43.32 14.21
N LYS A 111 -6.15 -43.10 13.00
CA LYS A 111 -5.06 -43.95 12.42
C LYS A 111 -4.44 -43.40 11.12
N LYS A 112 -3.13 -43.64 11.02
CA LYS A 112 -2.16 -43.35 9.95
C LYS A 112 -2.15 -44.44 8.86
N ASN A 113 -1.68 -44.09 7.66
CA ASN A 113 -0.72 -44.81 6.78
C ASN A 113 -0.74 -44.10 5.40
N LYS A 114 0.27 -44.10 4.52
CA LYS A 114 1.73 -44.34 4.53
C LYS A 114 2.23 -43.88 3.14
N THR A 115 3.41 -43.26 3.14
CA THR A 115 4.49 -43.09 2.15
C THR A 115 4.45 -43.77 0.75
N SER A 116 4.85 -43.00 -0.29
CA SER A 116 5.80 -43.34 -1.38
C SER A 116 6.03 -42.06 -2.25
N ASN A 117 7.14 -41.33 -2.21
CA ASN A 117 8.51 -41.52 -2.72
C ASN A 117 8.63 -41.98 -4.19
N SER A 118 9.15 -41.08 -5.05
CA SER A 118 10.06 -41.29 -6.20
C SER A 118 10.24 -39.92 -6.89
N GLN A 119 11.36 -39.21 -6.72
CA GLN A 119 12.67 -39.39 -7.35
C GLN A 119 12.76 -38.74 -8.73
N ALA A 120 13.80 -37.90 -8.84
CA ALA A 120 14.16 -37.02 -9.94
C ALA A 120 14.46 -37.74 -11.25
N THR A 121 14.20 -37.04 -12.36
CA THR A 121 15.03 -37.13 -13.57
C THR A 121 15.24 -35.74 -14.16
N SER A 122 16.51 -35.42 -14.26
CA SER A 122 17.15 -34.35 -15.01
C SER A 122 16.80 -34.39 -16.49
N ALA A 123 16.43 -33.24 -17.06
CA ALA A 123 16.59 -32.97 -18.48
C ALA A 123 17.01 -31.51 -18.69
N THR A 124 18.32 -31.34 -18.80
CA THR A 124 19.02 -30.14 -19.25
C THR A 124 18.55 -29.77 -20.65
N SER A 125 17.91 -28.62 -20.83
CA SER A 125 18.03 -27.87 -22.09
C SER A 125 17.72 -26.38 -21.88
N LYS A 126 18.79 -25.58 -21.92
CA LYS A 126 18.81 -24.17 -22.37
C LYS A 126 17.89 -23.19 -21.63
N VAL A 127 18.18 -22.92 -20.36
CA VAL A 127 17.84 -21.64 -19.71
C VAL A 127 19.15 -20.91 -19.40
N SER A 128 19.79 -20.42 -20.45
CA SER A 128 20.89 -19.47 -20.34
C SER A 128 20.39 -18.18 -20.98
N LYS A 129 20.40 -17.08 -20.20
CA LYS A 129 20.25 -15.67 -20.65
C LYS A 129 18.91 -14.95 -20.40
N VAL A 130 18.24 -15.15 -19.26
CA VAL A 130 17.26 -14.15 -18.73
C VAL A 130 17.44 -13.83 -17.24
N THR A 131 18.30 -14.52 -16.50
CA THR A 131 18.40 -14.35 -15.03
C THR A 131 19.23 -13.15 -14.56
N SER A 132 19.94 -12.45 -15.46
CA SER A 132 20.77 -11.29 -15.09
C SER A 132 20.00 -9.95 -15.09
N SER A 133 18.88 -9.86 -15.82
CA SER A 133 18.06 -8.64 -15.88
C SER A 133 17.05 -8.54 -14.74
N PHE A 134 16.66 -9.65 -14.11
CA PHE A 134 15.76 -9.64 -12.94
C PHE A 134 16.47 -9.29 -11.63
N LYS A 135 17.81 -9.31 -11.59
CA LYS A 135 18.59 -9.00 -10.38
C LYS A 135 18.81 -7.50 -10.13
N LYS A 136 18.54 -6.66 -11.13
CA LYS A 136 18.51 -5.18 -11.02
C LYS A 136 17.10 -4.60 -10.82
N VAL A 137 16.07 -5.46 -10.78
CA VAL A 137 14.65 -5.10 -10.62
C VAL A 137 14.20 -5.24 -9.14
N VAL A 138 15.11 -5.65 -8.25
CA VAL A 138 14.83 -6.02 -6.85
C VAL A 138 15.10 -4.88 -5.86
N ASP A 139 15.19 -3.63 -6.29
CA ASP A 139 15.15 -2.45 -5.39
C ASP A 139 13.84 -1.64 -5.48
N THR A 140 12.81 -2.23 -6.10
CA THR A 140 11.39 -1.85 -5.98
C THR A 140 10.99 -1.68 -4.50
N LEU A 141 10.07 -0.74 -4.18
CA LEU A 141 9.55 -0.44 -2.82
C LEU A 141 9.62 -1.65 -1.87
N LYS A 142 10.23 -1.47 -0.70
CA LYS A 142 10.40 -2.53 0.28
C LYS A 142 9.77 -2.16 1.61
N GLY A 143 8.91 -3.03 2.12
CA GLY A 143 8.46 -2.95 3.50
C GLY A 143 9.62 -3.13 4.49
N ILE A 144 9.72 -2.21 5.44
CA ILE A 144 10.75 -2.15 6.49
C ILE A 144 10.10 -2.22 7.87
N GLY A 145 10.82 -2.79 8.83
CA GLY A 145 10.33 -2.93 10.20
C GLY A 145 9.36 -4.10 10.39
N LYS A 146 8.77 -4.15 11.60
CA LYS A 146 7.82 -5.19 12.00
C LYS A 146 6.41 -4.80 11.53
N PRO A 147 5.66 -5.72 10.91
CA PRO A 147 4.24 -5.50 10.63
C PRO A 147 3.45 -5.30 11.92
N GLU A 148 2.45 -4.44 11.86
CA GLU A 148 1.47 -4.23 12.92
C GLU A 148 0.03 -4.29 12.37
N PRO A 149 -0.93 -4.81 13.15
CA PRO A 149 -2.32 -4.83 12.74
C PRO A 149 -2.90 -3.41 12.73
N VAL A 150 -3.57 -3.08 11.63
CA VAL A 150 -4.32 -1.83 11.46
C VAL A 150 -5.67 -2.11 10.85
N THR A 151 -6.63 -1.25 11.12
CA THR A 151 -7.93 -1.24 10.44
C THR A 151 -7.80 -0.45 9.15
N ILE A 152 -8.29 -0.99 8.03
CA ILE A 152 -8.41 -0.24 6.78
C ILE A 152 -9.86 -0.07 6.38
N THR A 153 -10.16 1.08 5.78
CA THR A 153 -11.39 1.34 5.01
C THR A 153 -11.01 1.99 3.68
N TRP A 154 -11.99 2.45 2.92
CA TRP A 154 -11.75 3.27 1.74
C TRP A 154 -12.60 4.54 1.68
N TYR A 155 -12.12 5.55 0.96
CA TYR A 155 -12.78 6.83 0.68
C TYR A 155 -12.66 7.19 -0.81
N THR A 156 -13.48 8.15 -1.26
CA THR A 156 -13.68 8.45 -2.70
C THR A 156 -14.25 9.85 -2.90
N GLY A 157 -14.25 10.33 -4.14
CA GLY A 157 -14.95 11.56 -4.52
C GLY A 157 -14.40 12.81 -3.80
N HIS A 158 -15.28 13.61 -3.23
CA HIS A 158 -14.91 14.89 -2.60
C HIS A 158 -14.03 14.72 -1.34
N ASP A 159 -14.05 13.54 -0.70
CA ASP A 159 -13.17 13.26 0.44
C ASP A 159 -11.68 13.22 0.03
N LEU A 160 -11.39 13.18 -1.27
CA LEU A 160 -10.02 13.23 -1.80
C LEU A 160 -9.48 14.66 -1.92
N GLU A 161 -10.34 15.67 -1.80
CA GLU A 161 -9.95 17.06 -1.99
C GLU A 161 -9.18 17.61 -0.77
N ASN A 162 -8.21 18.49 -1.04
CA ASN A 162 -7.43 19.19 -0.01
C ASN A 162 -6.69 18.28 1.01
N PRO A 163 -5.85 17.34 0.55
CA PRO A 163 -5.09 16.47 1.42
C PRO A 163 -4.23 17.23 2.45
N SER A 164 -4.32 16.84 3.71
CA SER A 164 -3.78 17.57 4.86
C SER A 164 -2.26 17.62 4.93
N CYS A 165 -1.54 16.80 4.18
CA CYS A 165 -0.08 16.73 4.27
C CYS A 165 0.61 17.94 3.62
N TRP A 166 -0.06 18.67 2.73
CA TRP A 166 0.46 19.92 2.17
C TRP A 166 -0.11 21.14 2.89
N SER A 167 0.73 22.14 3.12
CA SER A 167 0.28 23.44 3.66
C SER A 167 -0.60 24.21 2.69
N LYS A 168 -0.45 23.96 1.38
CA LYS A 168 -1.33 24.41 0.31
C LYS A 168 -1.52 23.24 -0.64
N SER A 169 -2.76 22.78 -0.80
CA SER A 169 -3.06 21.69 -1.72
C SER A 169 -2.73 22.11 -3.15
N VAL A 170 -1.73 21.47 -3.74
CA VAL A 170 -1.36 21.59 -5.16
C VAL A 170 -1.82 20.39 -5.98
N TRP A 171 -2.29 19.35 -5.29
CA TRP A 171 -2.65 18.06 -5.85
C TRP A 171 -3.62 17.36 -4.90
N ALA A 172 -4.57 16.62 -5.47
CA ALA A 172 -5.49 15.77 -4.75
C ALA A 172 -5.40 14.34 -5.30
N PRO A 173 -5.46 13.30 -4.45
CA PRO A 173 -5.61 11.93 -4.92
C PRO A 173 -6.88 11.75 -5.74
N THR A 174 -6.89 10.72 -6.58
CA THR A 174 -8.08 10.26 -7.29
C THR A 174 -8.45 8.87 -6.78
N ASP A 175 -9.61 8.35 -7.18
CA ASP A 175 -9.99 6.97 -6.90
C ASP A 175 -8.97 5.94 -7.44
N ALA A 176 -8.20 6.32 -8.45
CA ALA A 176 -7.14 5.50 -9.05
C ALA A 176 -5.77 5.63 -8.38
N SER A 177 -5.58 6.61 -7.50
CA SER A 177 -4.32 6.82 -6.79
C SER A 177 -4.06 5.70 -5.78
N PHE A 178 -2.81 5.53 -5.34
CA PHE A 178 -2.43 4.63 -4.25
C PHE A 178 -1.99 5.45 -3.05
N ALA A 179 -2.97 6.09 -2.43
CA ALA A 179 -2.76 7.02 -1.35
C ALA A 179 -3.65 6.66 -0.15
N CYS A 180 -3.29 7.17 1.01
CA CYS A 180 -4.07 6.94 2.22
C CYS A 180 -4.15 8.16 3.14
N ALA A 181 -5.21 8.17 3.93
CA ALA A 181 -5.43 9.07 5.04
C ALA A 181 -5.27 8.28 6.35
N LEU A 182 -4.59 8.86 7.33
CA LEU A 182 -4.37 8.19 8.62
C LEU A 182 -5.17 8.86 9.73
N THR A 183 -5.59 8.09 10.74
CA THR A 183 -6.31 8.63 11.91
C THR A 183 -5.70 9.94 12.40
N LEU A 184 -6.53 10.98 12.50
CA LEU A 184 -6.06 12.30 12.89
C LEU A 184 -5.47 12.28 14.32
N ASP A 185 -6.25 11.76 15.27
CA ASP A 185 -5.97 11.87 16.71
C ASP A 185 -5.69 10.53 17.39
N GLY A 186 -4.79 10.55 18.38
CA GLY A 186 -4.60 9.46 19.34
C GLY A 186 -3.75 8.28 18.85
N TRP A 187 -3.33 8.25 17.59
CA TRP A 187 -2.34 7.28 17.11
C TRP A 187 -0.92 7.82 17.34
N LEU A 188 -0.32 7.45 18.47
CA LEU A 188 1.00 7.96 18.90
C LEU A 188 2.15 7.60 17.93
N THR A 189 2.12 6.40 17.34
CA THR A 189 3.16 5.90 16.41
C THR A 189 2.76 6.06 14.94
N LYS A 190 1.86 7.00 14.64
CA LYS A 190 1.33 7.20 13.29
C LYS A 190 2.46 7.50 12.30
N PRO A 191 2.48 6.86 11.11
CA PRO A 191 3.39 7.24 10.05
C PRO A 191 3.28 8.72 9.65
N GLN A 192 4.41 9.31 9.28
CA GLN A 192 4.46 10.71 8.87
C GLN A 192 3.89 10.90 7.46
N CYS A 193 3.45 12.12 7.18
CA CYS A 193 3.13 12.57 5.83
C CYS A 193 4.23 12.21 4.82
N PHE A 194 3.80 11.85 3.62
CA PHE A 194 4.60 11.49 2.47
C PHE A 194 5.43 10.22 2.60
N LYS A 195 5.34 9.50 3.72
CA LYS A 195 5.93 8.17 3.85
C LYS A 195 5.11 7.12 3.13
N PHE A 196 5.79 6.08 2.68
CA PHE A 196 5.17 4.91 2.08
C PHE A 196 4.88 3.86 3.15
N LEU A 197 3.77 3.16 2.96
CA LEU A 197 3.32 2.05 3.79
C LEU A 197 3.13 0.83 2.90
N GLU A 198 3.51 -0.33 3.41
CA GLU A 198 3.09 -1.61 2.85
C GLU A 198 1.94 -2.14 3.69
N LEU A 199 0.81 -2.38 3.04
CA LEU A 199 -0.38 -2.98 3.66
C LEU A 199 -0.61 -4.34 3.03
N CYS A 200 -0.82 -5.37 3.84
CA CYS A 200 -1.06 -6.73 3.38
C CYS A 200 -2.36 -7.25 3.97
N ASN A 201 -3.27 -7.77 3.13
CA ASN A 201 -4.42 -8.57 3.55
C ASN A 201 -4.09 -10.07 3.63
N THR A 202 -3.14 -10.52 2.81
CA THR A 202 -2.59 -11.88 2.86
C THR A 202 -1.13 -11.82 2.39
N SER A 203 -0.41 -12.95 2.40
CA SER A 203 0.98 -12.98 1.87
C SER A 203 1.05 -12.77 0.37
N LYS A 204 -0.09 -12.79 -0.32
CA LYS A 204 -0.18 -12.61 -1.77
C LYS A 204 -0.91 -11.34 -2.18
N LYS A 205 -1.49 -10.61 -1.21
CA LYS A 205 -2.25 -9.38 -1.45
C LYS A 205 -1.66 -8.30 -0.56
N CYS A 206 -0.63 -7.63 -1.07
CA CYS A 206 -0.02 -6.47 -0.45
C CYS A 206 -0.03 -5.29 -1.42
N VAL A 207 -0.10 -4.07 -0.93
CA VAL A 207 0.00 -2.85 -1.73
C VAL A 207 0.92 -1.85 -1.06
N PHE A 208 1.53 -0.98 -1.87
CA PHE A 208 2.22 0.19 -1.36
C PHE A 208 1.39 1.44 -1.56
N VAL A 209 1.19 2.20 -0.48
CA VAL A 209 0.44 3.46 -0.53
C VAL A 209 1.26 4.59 0.10
N ARG A 210 1.02 5.82 -0.35
CA ARG A 210 1.63 7.02 0.25
C ARG A 210 0.66 7.69 1.22
N VAL A 211 1.16 8.09 2.38
CA VAL A 211 0.42 8.93 3.32
C VAL A 211 0.33 10.33 2.75
N VAL A 212 -0.87 10.77 2.42
CA VAL A 212 -1.10 12.11 1.84
C VAL A 212 -2.09 12.94 2.65
N ASP A 213 -2.85 12.31 3.56
CA ASP A 213 -3.94 12.98 4.26
C ASP A 213 -4.15 12.46 5.69
N SER A 214 -5.04 13.12 6.43
CA SER A 214 -5.50 12.73 7.75
C SER A 214 -7.00 12.46 7.76
N CYS A 215 -7.37 11.27 8.24
CA CYS A 215 -8.75 10.85 8.36
C CYS A 215 -9.37 11.38 9.67
N ALA A 216 -10.20 12.42 9.55
CA ALA A 216 -10.95 13.00 10.67
C ALA A 216 -12.14 12.13 11.12
N GLY A 217 -12.75 11.38 10.19
CA GLY A 217 -13.84 10.44 10.49
C GLY A 217 -13.40 9.11 11.11
N CYS A 218 -12.09 8.85 11.18
CA CYS A 218 -11.55 7.64 11.78
C CYS A 218 -11.62 7.71 13.31
N ALA A 219 -11.91 6.58 13.96
CA ALA A 219 -12.06 6.51 15.40
C ALA A 219 -10.79 7.01 16.13
N LYS A 220 -10.93 7.97 17.04
CA LYS A 220 -9.81 8.54 17.80
C LYS A 220 -9.08 7.46 18.58
N GLY A 221 -7.74 7.50 18.56
CA GLY A 221 -6.91 6.50 19.23
C GLY A 221 -6.80 5.15 18.51
N SER A 222 -7.50 4.96 17.39
CA SER A 222 -7.37 3.75 16.58
C SER A 222 -6.19 3.83 15.61
N LYS A 223 -5.68 2.67 15.20
CA LYS A 223 -4.74 2.56 14.08
C LYS A 223 -5.54 2.33 12.80
N HIS A 224 -6.03 3.41 12.20
CA HIS A 224 -6.89 3.35 11.02
C HIS A 224 -6.20 3.98 9.81
N VAL A 225 -6.21 3.26 8.70
CA VAL A 225 -5.70 3.72 7.41
C VAL A 225 -6.84 3.71 6.40
N ASP A 226 -7.34 4.89 6.03
CA ASP A 226 -8.38 5.03 5.00
C ASP A 226 -7.70 5.09 3.63
N LEU A 227 -8.08 4.20 2.72
CA LEU A 227 -7.43 4.01 1.42
C LEU A 227 -8.23 4.64 0.28
N THR A 228 -7.56 5.07 -0.77
CA THR A 228 -8.26 5.28 -2.06
C THR A 228 -8.86 3.96 -2.56
N GLN A 229 -9.93 4.05 -3.35
CA GLN A 229 -10.64 2.85 -3.83
C GLN A 229 -9.75 1.85 -4.57
N ALA A 230 -8.86 2.32 -5.46
CA ALA A 230 -7.97 1.44 -6.21
C ALA A 230 -7.02 0.66 -5.29
N ALA A 231 -6.44 1.32 -4.28
CA ALA A 231 -5.56 0.65 -3.32
C ALA A 231 -6.33 -0.39 -2.48
N PHE A 232 -7.55 -0.07 -2.05
CA PHE A 232 -8.37 -1.01 -1.28
C PHE A 232 -8.77 -2.24 -2.11
N LYS A 233 -9.17 -2.05 -3.38
CA LYS A 233 -9.59 -3.13 -4.31
C LYS A 233 -8.51 -4.19 -4.51
N GLU A 234 -7.24 -3.79 -4.46
CA GLU A 234 -6.12 -4.72 -4.57
C GLU A 234 -5.94 -5.59 -3.29
N LEU A 235 -6.49 -5.17 -2.15
CA LEU A 235 -6.49 -5.92 -0.90
C LEU A 235 -7.78 -6.73 -0.69
N ALA A 236 -8.95 -6.16 -0.95
CA ALA A 236 -10.27 -6.75 -0.70
C ALA A 236 -11.35 -6.13 -1.60
N ASP A 237 -12.50 -6.79 -1.73
CA ASP A 237 -13.67 -6.22 -2.43
C ASP A 237 -14.22 -5.02 -1.66
N LEU A 238 -14.62 -3.95 -2.36
CA LEU A 238 -15.12 -2.72 -1.73
C LEU A 238 -16.28 -2.96 -0.75
N ASP A 239 -17.14 -3.95 -1.04
CA ASP A 239 -18.28 -4.35 -0.21
C ASP A 239 -17.86 -4.92 1.16
N THR A 240 -16.59 -5.32 1.31
CA THR A 240 -16.02 -5.65 2.62
C THR A 240 -16.05 -4.43 3.53
N GLY A 241 -15.79 -3.24 2.99
CA GLY A 241 -15.85 -1.93 3.66
C GLY A 241 -14.73 -1.65 4.68
N LEU A 242 -14.40 -2.61 5.53
CA LEU A 242 -13.46 -2.53 6.66
C LEU A 242 -12.86 -3.90 6.91
N LEU A 243 -11.54 -3.95 7.06
CA LEU A 243 -10.86 -5.17 7.45
C LEU A 243 -9.61 -4.84 8.25
N THR A 244 -9.14 -5.81 9.04
CA THR A 244 -7.85 -5.71 9.71
C THR A 244 -6.77 -6.32 8.83
N VAL A 245 -5.73 -5.54 8.56
CA VAL A 245 -4.59 -5.89 7.71
C VAL A 245 -3.29 -5.65 8.46
N GLN A 246 -2.18 -6.19 7.95
CA GLN A 246 -0.85 -5.86 8.45
C GLN A 246 -0.28 -4.66 7.72
N MET A 247 0.19 -3.68 8.47
CA MET A 247 0.88 -2.50 7.95
C MET A 247 2.32 -2.49 8.43
N ARG A 248 3.25 -2.05 7.57
CA ARG A 248 4.58 -1.60 7.98
C ARG A 248 5.01 -0.41 7.13
N GLN A 249 6.04 0.31 7.59
CA GLN A 249 6.65 1.35 6.77
C GLN A 249 7.29 0.74 5.53
N ALA A 250 7.46 1.52 4.47
CA ALA A 250 8.18 1.13 3.27
C ALA A 250 9.22 2.19 2.89
N THR A 251 10.20 1.78 2.07
CA THR A 251 11.18 2.69 1.45
C THR A 251 10.51 3.63 0.45
N ASP A 252 11.28 4.53 -0.16
CA ASP A 252 10.81 5.30 -1.31
C ASP A 252 10.89 4.46 -2.60
N PRO A 253 10.09 4.79 -3.63
CA PRO A 253 10.13 4.07 -4.91
C PRO A 253 11.32 4.53 -5.77
N ASP A 254 11.85 3.61 -6.57
CA ASP A 254 12.93 3.90 -7.54
C ASP A 254 12.51 4.84 -8.68
N GLY A 255 11.21 4.97 -8.92
CA GLY A 255 10.62 5.84 -9.93
C GLY A 255 9.39 6.55 -9.37
N TRP A 256 9.08 7.73 -9.88
CA TRP A 256 8.00 8.56 -9.35
C TRP A 256 6.79 8.59 -10.28
N LEU A 257 5.62 8.28 -9.74
CA LEU A 257 4.34 8.29 -10.45
C LEU A 257 3.43 9.31 -9.78
N GLU A 258 3.39 10.53 -10.33
CA GLU A 258 2.63 11.64 -9.75
C GLU A 258 1.11 11.41 -9.79
N ASN A 259 0.59 10.73 -10.80
CA ASN A 259 -0.81 10.28 -10.84
C ASN A 259 -1.16 9.32 -9.69
N LEU A 260 -0.20 8.48 -9.30
CA LEU A 260 -0.40 7.42 -8.32
C LEU A 260 -0.23 7.94 -6.89
N TRP A 261 0.76 8.80 -6.67
CA TRP A 261 1.19 9.21 -5.32
C TRP A 261 1.23 10.72 -5.09
N GLY A 262 0.96 11.53 -6.11
CA GLY A 262 1.09 12.98 -6.05
C GLY A 262 2.51 13.48 -6.23
N PRO A 263 2.73 14.80 -6.13
CA PRO A 263 4.04 15.42 -6.34
C PRO A 263 5.02 15.01 -5.24
N LYS A 264 6.30 14.98 -5.60
CA LYS A 264 7.38 14.67 -4.66
C LYS A 264 7.56 15.85 -3.68
N SER A 265 7.63 15.53 -2.39
CA SER A 265 7.74 16.47 -1.26
C SER A 265 9.14 16.46 -0.67
#